data_AF-A0A5N5W4N3-F1
#
_entry.id   AF-A0A5N5W4N3-F1
#
_cell.length_a   1.000
_cell.length_b   1.000
_cell.length_c   1.000
_cell.angle_alpha   90.00
_cell.angle_beta   90.00
_cell.angle_gamma   90.00
#
_symmetry.space_group_name_H-M   'P 1'
#
loop_
_entity.id
_entity.type
_entity.pdbx_description
1 polymer ?
#
loop_
_entity_poly.entity_id
_entity_poly.type
_entity_poly.pdbx_seq_one_letter_code
_entity_poly.pdbx_strand_id
1 'polypeptide(L)'
;MDPVRARAGLAMDGPMEANPAVTTDIHRPFMLMTASYTRAASPYVETFWRRLRGRRLDVQATGAVHASYGDNMTLVPQAGRLPGLPEKQIRSMVGTLDPDRGVLIQQAYPRAFFDRHLSGRHCGDLLDGLSRAFPEVVYHP
;
A
#
# COMPACT_ATOMS: atom_id res chain seq x y z
N MET A 1 3.59 28.86 -12.39
CA MET A 1 3.58 27.51 -11.81
C MET A 1 3.11 26.56 -12.88
N ASP A 2 3.92 25.57 -13.26
CA ASP A 2 3.53 24.49 -14.17
C ASP A 2 2.30 23.78 -13.56
N PRO A 3 1.19 23.57 -14.29
CA PRO A 3 0.01 22.91 -13.72
C PRO A 3 0.38 21.54 -13.15
N VAL A 4 -0.17 21.20 -11.99
CA VAL A 4 0.03 19.90 -11.35
C VAL A 4 -0.47 18.80 -12.28
N ARG A 5 0.48 18.11 -12.93
CA ARG A 5 0.20 17.07 -13.93
C ARG A 5 -0.28 15.76 -13.33
N ALA A 6 0.09 15.49 -12.07
CA ALA A 6 -0.32 14.28 -11.38
C ALA A 6 -1.83 14.32 -11.05
N ARG A 7 -2.57 13.30 -11.51
CA ARG A 7 -4.03 13.21 -11.36
C ARG A 7 -4.49 12.29 -10.23
N ALA A 8 -3.65 11.36 -9.78
CA ALA A 8 -3.88 10.46 -8.65
C ALA A 8 -2.51 10.03 -8.08
N GLY A 9 -2.47 9.61 -6.81
CA GLY A 9 -1.26 9.13 -6.15
C GLY A 9 -1.47 7.87 -5.32
N LEU A 10 -0.38 7.14 -5.10
CA LEU A 10 -0.32 5.92 -4.28
C LEU A 10 0.99 5.93 -3.49
N ALA A 11 0.94 5.55 -2.22
CA ALA A 11 2.13 5.20 -1.44
C ALA A 11 2.03 3.74 -0.99
N MET A 12 3.07 2.95 -1.29
CA MET A 12 3.23 1.58 -0.80
C MET A 12 4.11 1.61 0.44
N ASP A 13 3.48 1.53 1.61
CA ASP A 13 4.08 1.61 2.95
C ASP A 13 5.16 2.69 3.06
N GLY A 14 4.88 3.87 2.54
CA GLY A 14 5.79 5.01 2.61
C GLY A 14 5.73 5.64 4.01
N PRO A 15 6.87 6.10 4.57
CA PRO A 15 6.87 6.81 5.85
C PRO A 15 6.19 8.19 5.77
N MET A 16 5.97 8.70 4.55
CA MET A 16 5.35 9.99 4.26
C MET A 16 6.05 11.19 4.91
N GLU A 17 7.34 11.04 5.18
CA GLU A 17 8.22 12.11 5.63
C GLU A 17 8.47 13.10 4.48
N ALA A 18 8.32 14.39 4.78
CA ALA A 18 8.59 15.47 3.84
C ALA A 18 9.32 16.60 4.56
N ASN A 19 10.34 17.17 3.89
CA ASN A 19 11.05 18.35 4.36
C ASN A 19 11.14 19.39 3.22
N PRO A 20 10.41 20.51 3.30
CA PRO A 20 9.49 20.89 4.38
C PRO A 20 8.23 20.00 4.43
N ALA A 21 7.57 19.96 5.58
CA ALA A 21 6.34 19.21 5.76
C ALA A 21 5.25 19.66 4.76
N VAL A 22 4.36 18.74 4.37
CA VAL A 22 3.23 19.05 3.49
C VAL A 22 2.26 19.98 4.22
N THR A 23 2.20 21.24 3.78
CA THR A 23 1.33 22.27 4.35
C THR A 23 0.07 22.51 3.53
N THR A 24 0.05 22.06 2.27
CA THR A 24 -1.07 22.24 1.35
C THR A 24 -2.00 21.04 1.35
N ASP A 25 -3.30 21.32 1.21
CA ASP A 25 -4.31 20.28 1.07
C ASP A 25 -4.28 19.67 -0.34
N ILE A 26 -4.44 18.36 -0.42
CA ILE A 26 -4.39 17.57 -1.66
C ILE A 26 -5.80 17.09 -1.98
N HIS A 27 -6.36 17.61 -3.07
CA HIS A 27 -7.72 17.26 -3.52
C HIS A 27 -7.76 16.14 -4.56
N ARG A 28 -6.59 15.71 -5.07
CA ARG A 28 -6.49 14.58 -5.99
C ARG A 28 -6.67 13.25 -5.25
N PRO A 29 -7.21 12.22 -5.91
CA PRO A 29 -7.32 10.91 -5.31
C PRO A 29 -5.97 10.38 -4.83
N PHE A 30 -5.93 9.83 -3.62
CA PHE A 30 -4.71 9.22 -3.08
C PHE A 30 -4.99 7.92 -2.33
N MET A 31 -4.20 6.88 -2.57
CA MET A 31 -4.25 5.62 -1.83
C MET A 31 -3.01 5.45 -0.95
N LEU A 32 -3.21 5.11 0.31
CA LEU A 32 -2.20 4.56 1.19
C LEU A 32 -2.39 3.04 1.21
N MET A 33 -1.35 2.31 0.86
CA MET A 33 -1.27 0.86 1.02
C MET A 33 -0.24 0.59 2.11
N THR A 34 -0.68 0.58 3.37
CA THR A 34 0.19 0.60 4.55
C THR A 34 0.57 -0.79 5.03
N ALA A 35 1.67 -0.89 5.79
CA ALA A 35 2.10 -2.08 6.51
C ALA A 35 2.81 -1.67 7.81
N SER A 36 4.09 -1.29 7.75
CA SER A 36 4.87 -0.86 8.92
C SER A 36 4.64 0.62 9.27
N TYR A 37 4.40 1.47 8.28
CA TYR A 37 4.13 2.90 8.42
C TYR A 37 2.63 3.17 8.34
N THR A 38 1.88 2.66 9.31
CA THR A 38 0.44 2.97 9.43
C THR A 38 0.23 4.39 9.98
N ARG A 39 -0.99 4.93 9.83
CA ARG A 39 -1.38 6.20 10.46
C ARG A 39 -1.24 6.18 11.98
N ALA A 40 -1.52 5.04 12.61
CA ALA A 40 -1.40 4.89 14.05
C ALA A 40 0.07 4.80 14.51
N ALA A 41 0.96 4.25 13.67
CA ALA A 41 2.37 4.06 13.99
C ALA A 41 3.26 5.25 13.57
N SER A 42 2.86 6.05 12.57
CA SER A 42 3.65 7.15 12.03
C SER A 42 2.90 8.49 12.06
N PRO A 43 3.39 9.49 12.81
CA PRO A 43 2.77 10.82 12.84
C PRO A 43 2.88 11.53 11.48
N TYR A 44 3.88 11.18 10.66
CA TYR A 44 4.04 11.74 9.31
C TYR A 44 2.93 11.23 8.37
N VAL A 45 2.61 9.93 8.44
CA VAL A 45 1.52 9.33 7.67
C VAL A 45 0.17 9.89 8.07
N GLU A 46 -0.10 10.03 9.38
CA GLU A 46 -1.33 10.67 9.85
C GLU A 46 -1.42 12.15 9.44
N THR A 47 -0.31 12.89 9.52
CA THR A 47 -0.26 14.29 9.06
C THR A 47 -0.56 14.38 7.57
N PHE A 48 0.04 13.53 6.75
CA PHE A 48 -0.23 13.46 5.32
C PHE A 48 -1.69 13.10 5.04
N TRP A 49 -2.22 12.08 5.72
CA TRP A 49 -3.63 11.66 5.60
C TRP A 49 -4.60 12.80 5.87
N ARG A 50 -4.33 13.61 6.90
CA ARG A 50 -5.13 14.80 7.22
C ARG A 50 -5.09 15.89 6.15
N ARG A 51 -4.07 15.91 5.28
CA ARG A 51 -3.99 16.82 4.11
C ARG A 51 -4.75 16.29 2.90
N LEU A 52 -5.09 15.01 2.86
CA LEU A 52 -5.91 14.44 1.78
C LEU A 52 -7.38 14.85 1.96
N ARG A 53 -7.86 15.71 1.07
CA ARG A 53 -9.26 16.21 1.03
C ARG A 53 -10.09 15.61 -0.12
N GLY A 54 -9.43 14.96 -1.07
CA GLY A 54 -10.08 14.24 -2.15
C GLY A 54 -10.55 12.84 -1.74
N ARG A 55 -10.88 12.03 -2.76
CA ARG A 55 -11.06 10.59 -2.55
C ARG A 55 -9.77 10.01 -1.96
N ARG A 56 -9.86 9.37 -0.82
CA ARG A 56 -8.72 8.77 -0.15
C ARG A 56 -9.07 7.37 0.32
N LEU A 57 -8.09 6.49 0.29
CA LEU A 57 -8.21 5.09 0.67
C LEU A 57 -6.99 4.72 1.49
N ASP A 58 -7.18 4.08 2.63
CA ASP A 58 -6.12 3.47 3.43
C ASP A 58 -6.44 2.00 3.59
N VAL A 59 -5.58 1.15 3.05
CA VAL A 59 -5.70 -0.31 3.14
C VAL A 59 -4.40 -0.92 3.63
N GLN A 60 -4.53 -2.05 4.31
CA GLN A 60 -3.40 -2.80 4.83
C GLN A 60 -3.62 -4.29 4.56
N ALA A 61 -2.60 -4.98 4.06
CA ALA A 61 -2.62 -6.43 3.97
C ALA A 61 -2.14 -7.05 5.30
N THR A 62 -2.97 -7.91 5.89
CA THR A 62 -2.66 -8.59 7.15
C THR A 62 -1.42 -9.45 7.00
N GLY A 63 -0.42 -9.24 7.86
CA GLY A 63 0.85 -9.95 7.80
C GLY A 63 1.88 -9.34 6.84
N ALA A 64 1.55 -8.24 6.15
CA ALA A 64 2.55 -7.45 5.42
C ALA A 64 3.48 -6.69 6.38
N VAL A 65 4.72 -6.53 5.96
CA VAL A 65 5.70 -5.57 6.47
C VAL A 65 6.16 -4.69 5.30
N HIS A 66 6.98 -3.67 5.55
CA HIS A 66 7.49 -2.78 4.51
C HIS A 66 8.06 -3.52 3.27
N ALA A 67 8.91 -4.52 3.50
CA ALA A 67 9.52 -5.30 2.44
C ALA A 67 8.55 -6.25 1.69
N SER A 68 7.31 -6.42 2.17
CA SER A 68 6.29 -7.21 1.47
C SER A 68 5.78 -6.53 0.21
N TYR A 69 5.88 -5.20 0.10
CA TYR A 69 5.40 -4.44 -1.06
C TYR A 69 6.50 -4.22 -2.12
N GLY A 70 7.16 -5.30 -2.48
CA GLY A 70 8.17 -5.35 -3.52
C GLY A 70 8.58 -6.79 -3.79
N ASP A 71 9.48 -6.99 -4.76
CA ASP A 71 9.90 -8.32 -5.20
C ASP A 71 10.55 -9.15 -4.09
N ASN A 72 11.02 -8.51 -3.01
CA ASN A 72 11.52 -9.16 -1.81
C ASN A 72 10.52 -10.20 -1.26
N MET A 73 9.22 -9.91 -1.32
CA MET A 73 8.15 -10.82 -0.88
C MET A 73 8.23 -12.21 -1.54
N THR A 74 8.78 -12.26 -2.76
CA THR A 74 8.98 -13.50 -3.53
C THR A 74 10.44 -13.97 -3.48
N LEU A 75 11.40 -13.04 -3.67
CA LEU A 75 12.81 -13.37 -3.81
C LEU A 75 13.45 -13.83 -2.49
N VAL A 76 13.07 -13.25 -1.35
CA VAL A 76 13.65 -13.62 -0.05
C VAL A 76 13.28 -15.05 0.35
N PRO A 77 12.01 -15.49 0.26
CA PRO A 77 11.69 -16.90 0.50
C PRO A 77 12.40 -17.87 -0.45
N GLN A 78 12.51 -17.53 -1.74
CA GLN A 78 13.19 -18.38 -2.72
C GLN A 78 14.69 -18.50 -2.40
N ALA A 79 15.37 -17.36 -2.25
CA ALA A 79 16.81 -17.33 -1.99
C ALA A 79 17.17 -17.85 -0.60
N GLY A 80 16.35 -17.57 0.42
CA GLY A 80 16.60 -17.97 1.81
C GLY A 80 16.42 -19.47 2.06
N ARG A 81 15.54 -20.14 1.31
CA ARG A 81 15.35 -21.59 1.42
C ARG A 81 16.50 -22.39 0.85
N LEU A 82 17.25 -21.86 -0.13
CA LEU A 82 18.40 -22.53 -0.73
C LEU A 82 19.51 -22.89 0.30
N PRO A 83 19.98 -21.95 1.16
CA PRO A 83 20.90 -22.27 2.24
C PRO A 83 20.19 -22.83 3.50
N GLY A 84 18.87 -23.07 3.46
CA GLY A 84 18.12 -23.62 4.59
C GLY A 84 17.85 -22.63 5.72
N LEU A 85 17.67 -21.33 5.43
CA LEU A 85 17.27 -20.37 6.46
C LEU A 85 15.93 -20.80 7.12
N PRO A 86 15.81 -20.68 8.45
CA PRO A 86 14.55 -20.97 9.13
C PRO A 86 13.41 -20.09 8.61
N GLU A 87 12.20 -20.66 8.45
CA GLU A 87 11.02 -19.91 8.00
C GLU A 87 10.71 -18.69 8.88
N LYS A 88 11.02 -18.75 10.18
CA LYS A 88 10.88 -17.60 11.09
C LYS A 88 11.78 -16.43 10.67
N GLN A 89 13.00 -16.71 10.22
CA GLN A 89 13.93 -15.68 9.75
C GLN A 89 13.43 -15.08 8.43
N ILE A 90 12.98 -15.91 7.48
CA ILE A 90 12.38 -15.44 6.22
C ILE A 90 11.18 -14.54 6.51
N ARG A 91 10.26 -14.99 7.37
CA ARG A 91 9.06 -14.20 7.74
C ARG A 91 9.39 -12.91 8.49
N SER A 92 10.49 -12.86 9.23
CA SER A 92 10.93 -11.60 9.86
C SER A 92 11.38 -10.54 8.85
N MET A 93 11.81 -10.98 7.66
CA MET A 93 12.29 -10.09 6.60
C MET A 93 11.17 -9.58 5.71
N VAL A 94 10.17 -10.44 5.40
CA VAL A 94 9.14 -10.13 4.41
C VAL A 94 7.71 -10.33 4.90
N GLY A 95 7.51 -10.56 6.19
CA GLY A 95 6.18 -10.74 6.77
C GLY A 95 5.66 -12.17 6.62
N THR A 96 4.37 -12.34 6.87
CA THR A 96 3.70 -13.65 6.95
C THR A 96 2.67 -13.87 5.85
N LEU A 97 2.54 -12.93 4.91
CA LEU A 97 1.73 -13.15 3.72
C LEU A 97 2.26 -14.35 2.94
N ASP A 98 1.35 -15.03 2.25
CA ASP A 98 1.75 -15.93 1.18
C ASP A 98 2.37 -15.09 0.03
N PRO A 99 3.53 -15.47 -0.53
CA PRO A 99 4.20 -14.69 -1.58
C PRO A 99 3.32 -14.41 -2.81
N ASP A 100 2.59 -15.42 -3.29
CA ASP A 100 1.74 -15.27 -4.48
C ASP A 100 0.57 -14.33 -4.17
N ARG A 101 0.00 -14.43 -2.97
CA ARG A 101 -1.02 -13.50 -2.49
C ARG A 101 -0.49 -12.06 -2.36
N GLY A 102 0.72 -11.89 -1.84
CA GLY A 102 1.38 -10.57 -1.75
C GLY A 102 1.51 -9.91 -3.12
N VAL A 103 1.99 -10.66 -4.12
CA VAL A 103 2.10 -10.20 -5.50
C VAL A 103 0.74 -9.83 -6.11
N LEU A 104 -0.29 -10.63 -5.86
CA LEU A 104 -1.64 -10.33 -6.37
C LEU A 104 -2.22 -9.06 -5.74
N ILE A 105 -2.03 -8.85 -4.44
CA ILE A 105 -2.53 -7.66 -3.74
C ILE A 105 -1.84 -6.39 -4.26
N GLN A 106 -0.50 -6.39 -4.37
CA GLN A 106 0.27 -5.25 -4.88
C GLN A 106 -0.02 -4.92 -6.36
N GLN A 107 -0.59 -5.86 -7.13
CA GLN A 107 -1.02 -5.61 -8.50
C GLN A 107 -2.47 -5.14 -8.57
N ALA A 108 -3.37 -5.84 -7.87
CA ALA A 108 -4.81 -5.63 -8.00
C ALA A 108 -5.26 -4.26 -7.46
N TYR A 109 -4.77 -3.87 -6.28
CA TYR A 109 -5.22 -2.63 -5.62
C TYR A 109 -4.74 -1.37 -6.33
N PRO A 110 -3.43 -1.21 -6.65
CA PRO A 110 -2.96 -0.09 -7.45
C PRO A 110 -3.64 0.00 -8.81
N ARG A 111 -3.80 -1.13 -9.50
CA ARG A 111 -4.47 -1.16 -10.81
C ARG A 111 -5.91 -0.69 -10.69
N ALA A 112 -6.69 -1.25 -9.77
CA ALA A 112 -8.08 -0.85 -9.57
C ALA A 112 -8.19 0.65 -9.23
N PHE A 113 -7.29 1.15 -8.36
CA PHE A 113 -7.26 2.55 -7.97
C PHE A 113 -6.98 3.48 -9.16
N PHE A 114 -5.94 3.19 -9.94
CA PHE A 114 -5.60 4.01 -11.10
C PHE A 114 -6.61 3.86 -12.25
N ASP A 115 -7.15 2.67 -12.50
CA ASP A 115 -8.19 2.47 -13.51
C ASP A 115 -9.44 3.31 -13.19
N ARG A 116 -9.85 3.36 -11.92
CA ARG A 116 -10.98 4.20 -11.46
C ARG A 116 -10.71 5.69 -11.63
N HIS A 117 -9.52 6.16 -11.28
CA HIS A 117 -9.24 7.61 -11.21
C HIS A 117 -8.61 8.22 -12.46
N LEU A 118 -7.98 7.41 -13.32
CA LEU A 118 -7.34 7.89 -14.55
C LEU A 118 -8.10 7.50 -15.80
N SER A 119 -8.69 6.29 -15.83
CA SER A 119 -9.42 5.76 -16.99
C SER A 119 -10.94 5.84 -16.85
N GLY A 120 -11.46 6.15 -15.65
CA GLY A 120 -12.91 6.11 -15.36
C GLY A 120 -13.51 4.70 -15.42
N ARG A 121 -12.68 3.66 -15.41
CA ARG A 121 -13.12 2.26 -15.47
C ARG A 121 -13.43 1.76 -14.07
N HIS A 122 -14.59 1.14 -13.89
CA HIS A 122 -14.96 0.53 -12.62
C HIS A 122 -14.38 -0.88 -12.52
N CYS A 123 -13.41 -1.10 -11.65
CA CYS A 123 -12.79 -2.42 -11.41
C CYS A 123 -13.50 -3.22 -10.31
N GLY A 124 -14.83 -3.17 -10.30
CA GLY A 124 -15.65 -3.77 -9.24
C GLY A 124 -15.49 -3.06 -7.89
N ASP A 125 -15.85 -3.77 -6.82
CA ASP A 125 -16.02 -3.21 -5.47
C ASP A 125 -14.72 -3.27 -4.63
N LEU A 126 -13.59 -3.60 -5.25
CA LEU A 126 -12.30 -3.81 -4.57
C LEU A 126 -11.84 -2.59 -3.76
N LEU A 127 -12.26 -1.37 -4.12
CA LEU A 127 -11.86 -0.15 -3.42
C LEU A 127 -12.91 0.33 -2.42
N ASP A 128 -14.05 -0.35 -2.33
CA ASP A 128 -15.23 0.12 -1.59
C ASP A 128 -15.45 -0.65 -0.30
N GLY A 129 -14.73 -1.75 -0.07
CA GLY A 129 -14.75 -2.49 1.19
C GLY A 129 -14.23 -3.91 1.05
N LEU A 130 -14.56 -4.74 2.04
CA LEU A 130 -14.06 -6.11 2.16
C LEU A 130 -14.27 -6.91 0.87
N SER A 131 -13.21 -7.58 0.43
CA SER A 131 -13.20 -8.41 -0.78
C SER A 131 -13.02 -9.87 -0.43
N ARG A 132 -13.94 -10.73 -0.88
CA ARG A 132 -13.79 -12.19 -0.74
C ARG A 132 -12.57 -12.74 -1.50
N ALA A 133 -12.15 -12.05 -2.56
CA ALA A 133 -10.97 -12.42 -3.34
C ALA A 133 -9.66 -11.98 -2.66
N PHE A 134 -9.72 -11.04 -1.71
CA PHE A 134 -8.58 -10.50 -0.96
C PHE A 134 -8.91 -10.38 0.54
N PRO A 135 -9.19 -11.51 1.21
CA PRO A 135 -9.57 -11.51 2.62
C PRO A 135 -8.46 -11.00 3.56
N GLU A 136 -7.21 -10.94 3.09
CA GLU A 136 -6.08 -10.43 3.83
C GLU A 136 -6.12 -8.90 3.97
N VAL A 137 -6.82 -8.21 3.07
CA VAL A 137 -6.81 -6.75 3.01
C VAL A 137 -7.91 -6.14 3.87
N VAL A 138 -7.50 -5.29 4.80
CA VAL A 138 -8.36 -4.51 5.67
C VAL A 138 -8.38 -3.04 5.23
N TYR A 139 -9.47 -2.35 5.57
CA TYR A 139 -9.72 -0.96 5.19
C TYR A 139 -9.78 -0.11 6.45
N HIS A 140 -9.09 1.03 6.44
CA HIS A 140 -9.00 1.92 7.59
C HIS A 140 -9.71 3.25 7.28
N PRO A 141 -10.77 3.61 8.04
CA PRO A 141 -11.52 4.85 7.83
C PRO A 141 -10.77 6.13 8.26
#